data_AF-A0AA42CGN9-F1
#
_entry.id   AF-A0AA42CGN9-F1
#
_cell.length_a   1.000
_cell.length_b   1.000
_cell.length_c   1.000
_cell.angle_alpha   90.00
_cell.angle_beta   90.00
_cell.angle_gamma   90.00
#
_symmetry.space_group_name_H-M   'P 1'
#
loop_
_entity.id
_entity.type
_entity.pdbx_description
1 polymer ?
#
loop_
_entity_poly.entity_id
_entity_poly.type
_entity_poly.pdbx_seq_one_letter_code
_entity_poly.pdbx_strand_id
1 'polypeptide(L)'
;MQSDRVVEITFGKLSAGSGYLITPRHALTARHVCEPEQVGAACQVRPLASADDALKPVSERVRPDAVGGRVGWLSAAQDVAVIDLDAPVMVGSFPGQAGPGQPIPFGIVPYDQTSHVCDGTGFPEASGTEDRTLDATLVWVMASRRFDVNVRNGPPRSYKLWAGFSGTLLFAGGVPVGVICTVDGKWDGGVLEATPLEVLLDDPGFIAHLAAAQVAAPERRVIGRLASTLLARISARVYRIDRNEQAEAIIGHVRRLPERAPPQVFVIPGLDEDEHRLLIDRLSREPVIGRRLGREADGENVIRSLPWPKERSINPDARFHDTLLDRFHAALGLPPPTPGAPPDLAGLRRRLNDGVAPRGFWVLVNRADAFAGHAALLRQWLGLWDSLAKLEPGPPVLLFLCLAWDDPPPEKPSLIPFLRRPQPKPDPDLEAALAEAFERGQLTPLDDLRKITAADVHPWIDELRHVCQPAPAEHFEVLRFSLLNRIGDGKRMRGLSTDISALLERLDPLPGAPR
;
A
#
# COMPACT_ATOMS: atom_id res chain seq x y z
N MET A 1 -5.12 -11.60 -11.52
CA MET A 1 -5.62 -10.95 -12.75
C MET A 1 -4.72 -11.33 -13.94
N GLN A 2 -5.27 -11.51 -15.15
CA GLN A 2 -4.47 -11.67 -16.38
C GLN A 2 -4.39 -10.34 -17.13
N SER A 3 -3.18 -9.87 -17.43
CA SER A 3 -2.92 -8.54 -18.01
C SER A 3 -3.30 -8.44 -19.50
N ASP A 4 -3.24 -9.55 -20.23
CA ASP A 4 -3.61 -9.64 -21.66
C ASP A 4 -5.11 -9.41 -21.92
N ARG A 5 -5.93 -9.39 -20.88
CA ARG A 5 -7.37 -9.10 -20.94
C ARG A 5 -7.76 -7.68 -20.58
N VAL A 6 -6.83 -6.93 -20.00
CA VAL A 6 -7.05 -5.52 -19.71
C VAL A 6 -7.09 -4.80 -21.06
N VAL A 7 -8.14 -4.02 -21.30
CA VAL A 7 -8.32 -3.33 -22.58
C VAL A 7 -8.51 -1.84 -22.37
N GLU A 8 -7.97 -1.07 -23.31
CA GLU A 8 -8.26 0.34 -23.49
C GLU A 8 -9.45 0.48 -24.43
N ILE A 9 -10.39 1.37 -24.11
CA ILE A 9 -11.59 1.59 -24.92
C ILE A 9 -11.61 3.05 -25.38
N THR A 10 -11.76 3.24 -26.69
CA THR A 10 -11.78 4.57 -27.31
C THR A 10 -13.04 4.78 -28.15
N PHE A 11 -13.63 5.96 -28.00
CA PHE A 11 -14.78 6.43 -28.78
C PHE A 11 -14.34 7.68 -29.56
N GLY A 12 -14.27 7.57 -30.88
CA GLY A 12 -13.77 8.64 -31.74
C GLY A 12 -12.25 8.88 -31.60
N LYS A 13 -11.84 10.15 -31.42
CA LYS A 13 -10.41 10.56 -31.39
C LYS A 13 -9.82 10.66 -29.99
N LEU A 14 -10.63 10.52 -28.95
CA LEU A 14 -10.19 10.57 -27.56
C LEU A 14 -10.37 9.17 -26.97
N SER A 15 -9.43 8.78 -26.13
CA SER A 15 -9.57 7.55 -25.36
C SER A 15 -10.49 7.82 -24.17
N ALA A 16 -11.41 6.90 -23.92
CA ALA A 16 -12.58 7.14 -23.08
C ALA A 16 -12.49 6.41 -21.74
N GLY A 17 -11.77 5.27 -21.68
CA GLY A 17 -11.63 4.53 -20.43
C GLY A 17 -10.96 3.16 -20.56
N SER A 18 -11.11 2.39 -19.49
CA SER A 18 -10.58 1.04 -19.32
C SER A 18 -11.68 -0.01 -19.45
N GLY A 19 -11.30 -1.26 -19.64
CA GLY A 19 -12.22 -2.39 -19.61
C GLY A 19 -11.49 -3.71 -19.41
N TYR A 20 -12.26 -4.80 -19.39
CA TYR A 20 -11.71 -6.14 -19.24
C TYR A 20 -12.47 -7.18 -20.05
N LEU A 21 -11.73 -8.04 -20.75
CA LEU A 21 -12.31 -9.14 -21.54
C LEU A 21 -12.88 -10.24 -20.63
N ILE A 22 -14.21 -10.35 -20.60
CA ILE A 22 -14.92 -11.44 -19.92
C ILE A 22 -15.05 -12.68 -20.81
N THR A 23 -14.97 -12.49 -22.14
CA THR A 23 -14.82 -13.54 -23.16
C THR A 23 -13.90 -12.99 -24.28
N PRO A 24 -13.46 -13.80 -25.27
CA PRO A 24 -12.71 -13.28 -26.42
C PRO A 24 -13.44 -12.20 -27.23
N ARG A 25 -14.77 -12.08 -27.11
CA ARG A 25 -15.60 -11.17 -27.91
C ARG A 25 -16.39 -10.15 -27.08
N HIS A 26 -16.22 -10.14 -25.76
CA HIS A 26 -17.01 -9.29 -24.88
C HIS A 26 -16.11 -8.66 -23.82
N ALA A 27 -16.15 -7.33 -23.72
CA ALA A 27 -15.47 -6.56 -22.69
C ALA A 27 -16.47 -5.89 -21.75
N LEU A 28 -16.20 -5.91 -20.45
CA LEU A 28 -16.90 -5.07 -19.47
C LEU A 28 -16.19 -3.72 -19.32
N THR A 29 -16.98 -2.66 -19.13
CA THR A 29 -16.50 -1.31 -18.82
C THR A 29 -17.56 -0.52 -18.04
N ALA A 30 -17.23 0.71 -17.64
CA ALA A 30 -18.21 1.62 -17.06
C ALA A 30 -19.12 2.20 -18.16
N ARG A 31 -20.39 2.46 -17.85
CA ARG A 31 -21.35 2.93 -18.86
C ARG A 31 -21.00 4.32 -19.38
N HIS A 32 -20.59 5.24 -18.51
CA HIS A 32 -20.22 6.61 -18.90
C HIS A 32 -18.96 6.67 -19.79
N VAL A 33 -18.19 5.58 -19.92
CA VAL A 33 -17.08 5.47 -20.88
C VAL A 33 -17.61 5.38 -22.31
N CYS A 34 -18.86 4.96 -22.50
CA CYS A 34 -19.50 4.81 -23.80
C CYS A 34 -20.04 6.16 -24.28
N GLU A 35 -19.39 6.81 -25.24
CA GLU A 35 -19.84 8.06 -25.84
C GLU A 35 -20.21 7.89 -27.33
N PRO A 36 -21.49 8.08 -27.73
CA PRO A 36 -22.66 8.34 -26.88
C PRO A 36 -23.04 7.11 -26.06
N GLU A 37 -23.70 7.33 -24.92
CA GLU A 37 -24.24 6.25 -24.05
C GLU A 37 -25.44 5.57 -24.71
N GLN A 38 -25.19 4.84 -25.80
CA GLN A 38 -26.22 4.22 -26.62
C GLN A 38 -25.76 2.85 -27.12
N VAL A 39 -26.67 1.87 -27.04
CA VAL A 39 -26.48 0.56 -27.67
C VAL A 39 -26.23 0.74 -29.18
N GLY A 40 -25.19 0.06 -29.69
CA GLY A 40 -24.73 0.14 -31.06
C GLY A 40 -23.66 1.21 -31.33
N ALA A 41 -23.34 2.07 -30.34
CA ALA A 41 -22.26 3.05 -30.48
C ALA A 41 -20.93 2.34 -30.78
N ALA A 42 -20.24 2.78 -31.84
CA ALA A 42 -19.02 2.16 -32.31
C ALA A 42 -17.80 2.65 -31.50
N CYS A 43 -16.88 1.73 -31.21
CA CYS A 43 -15.65 2.00 -30.48
C CYS A 43 -14.48 1.20 -31.06
N GLN A 44 -13.29 1.47 -30.53
CA GLN A 44 -12.12 0.62 -30.70
C GLN A 44 -11.69 0.10 -29.33
N VAL A 45 -11.27 -1.16 -29.30
CA VAL A 45 -10.81 -1.84 -28.10
C VAL A 45 -9.39 -2.34 -28.34
N ARG A 46 -8.45 -1.88 -27.53
CA ARG A 46 -7.03 -2.24 -27.65
C ARG A 46 -6.54 -2.99 -26.41
N PRO A 47 -6.11 -4.25 -26.53
CA PRO A 47 -5.53 -4.99 -25.41
C PRO A 47 -4.26 -4.35 -24.86
N LEU A 48 -4.00 -4.56 -23.56
CA LEU A 48 -2.78 -4.11 -22.89
C LEU A 48 -1.56 -4.91 -23.34
N ALA A 49 -1.71 -6.23 -23.50
CA ALA A 49 -0.62 -7.14 -23.82
C ALA A 49 -1.11 -8.28 -24.71
N SER A 50 -0.20 -8.88 -25.47
CA SER A 50 -0.44 -10.15 -26.13
C SER A 50 -0.37 -11.32 -25.13
N ALA A 51 -1.03 -12.43 -25.45
CA ALA A 51 -1.00 -13.68 -24.67
C ALA A 51 0.44 -14.14 -24.34
N ASP A 52 1.37 -13.95 -25.28
CA ASP A 52 2.76 -14.42 -25.17
C ASP A 52 3.68 -13.40 -24.46
N ASP A 53 3.20 -12.20 -24.14
CA ASP A 53 4.06 -11.12 -23.64
C ASP A 53 4.56 -11.35 -22.21
N ALA A 54 3.86 -12.18 -21.42
CA ALA A 54 4.30 -12.55 -20.07
C ALA A 54 5.70 -13.20 -20.08
N LEU A 55 6.08 -13.86 -21.19
CA LEU A 55 7.36 -14.53 -21.37
C LEU A 55 8.46 -13.63 -21.97
N LYS A 56 8.10 -12.43 -22.46
CA LYS A 56 9.03 -11.52 -23.15
C LYS A 56 9.57 -10.43 -22.20
N PRO A 57 10.82 -9.98 -22.39
CA PRO A 57 11.35 -8.77 -21.76
C PRO A 57 10.46 -7.55 -22.05
N VAL A 58 10.34 -6.63 -21.10
CA VAL A 58 9.48 -5.42 -21.23
C VAL A 58 9.80 -4.62 -22.50
N SER A 59 11.08 -4.53 -22.88
CA SER A 59 11.54 -3.83 -24.09
C SER A 59 11.08 -4.46 -25.40
N GLU A 60 10.61 -5.70 -25.38
CA GLU A 60 10.19 -6.47 -26.55
C GLU A 60 8.67 -6.69 -26.60
N ARG A 61 7.93 -6.18 -25.61
CA ARG A 61 6.47 -6.27 -25.57
C ARG A 61 5.87 -5.25 -26.52
N VAL A 62 4.99 -5.72 -27.41
CA VAL A 62 4.30 -4.87 -28.38
C VAL A 62 2.80 -5.04 -28.15
N ARG A 63 2.12 -3.92 -27.88
CA ARG A 63 0.67 -3.93 -27.69
C ARG A 63 -0.02 -4.47 -28.95
N PRO A 64 -1.03 -5.34 -28.83
CA PRO A 64 -1.83 -5.77 -29.96
C PRO A 64 -2.55 -4.61 -30.65
N ASP A 65 -2.88 -4.80 -31.93
CA ASP A 65 -3.69 -3.86 -32.68
C ASP A 65 -5.08 -3.68 -32.06
N ALA A 66 -5.69 -2.52 -32.31
CA ALA A 66 -7.05 -2.25 -31.87
C ALA A 66 -8.05 -3.08 -32.70
N VAL A 67 -9.10 -3.56 -32.03
CA VAL A 67 -10.21 -4.30 -32.62
C VAL A 67 -11.47 -3.43 -32.57
N GLY A 68 -12.23 -3.43 -33.66
CA GLY A 68 -13.53 -2.75 -33.69
C GLY A 68 -14.53 -3.39 -32.73
N GLY A 69 -15.38 -2.58 -32.12
CA GLY A 69 -16.45 -3.05 -31.26
C GLY A 69 -17.63 -2.11 -31.22
N ARG A 70 -18.70 -2.55 -30.57
CA ARG A 70 -19.94 -1.79 -30.38
C ARG A 70 -20.47 -2.00 -28.98
N VAL A 71 -21.15 -0.99 -28.44
CA VAL A 71 -21.89 -1.15 -27.18
C VAL A 71 -23.01 -2.15 -27.39
N GLY A 72 -22.87 -3.36 -26.85
CA GLY A 72 -23.86 -4.42 -26.95
C GLY A 72 -24.98 -4.25 -25.93
N TRP A 73 -24.61 -3.82 -24.72
CA TRP A 73 -25.54 -3.65 -23.62
C TRP A 73 -25.12 -2.53 -22.66
N LEU A 74 -26.11 -1.85 -22.09
CA LEU A 74 -25.98 -0.83 -21.07
C LEU A 74 -26.89 -1.16 -19.89
N SER A 75 -26.38 -1.12 -18.66
CA SER A 75 -27.24 -1.25 -17.50
C SER A 75 -28.13 -0.01 -17.35
N ALA A 76 -29.41 -0.24 -17.05
CA ALA A 76 -30.36 0.81 -16.75
C ALA A 76 -30.18 1.35 -15.32
N ALA A 77 -29.69 0.52 -14.41
CA ALA A 77 -29.61 0.81 -12.97
C ALA A 77 -28.19 1.07 -12.47
N GLN A 78 -27.17 0.61 -13.19
CA GLN A 78 -25.78 0.67 -12.77
C GLN A 78 -24.93 1.35 -13.85
N ASP A 79 -23.76 1.84 -13.46
CA ASP A 79 -22.82 2.47 -14.39
C ASP A 79 -21.90 1.43 -15.05
N VAL A 80 -22.49 0.45 -15.75
CA VAL A 80 -21.78 -0.66 -16.40
C VAL A 80 -22.30 -0.91 -17.80
N ALA A 81 -21.40 -1.25 -18.72
CA ALA A 81 -21.68 -1.62 -20.10
C ALA A 81 -20.92 -2.87 -20.56
N VAL A 82 -21.43 -3.52 -21.60
CA VAL A 82 -20.76 -4.58 -22.35
C VAL A 82 -20.46 -4.09 -23.76
N ILE A 83 -19.22 -4.26 -24.20
CA ILE A 83 -18.79 -4.03 -25.57
C ILE A 83 -18.69 -5.39 -26.29
N ASP A 84 -19.39 -5.50 -27.41
CA ASP A 84 -19.30 -6.63 -28.35
C ASP A 84 -18.20 -6.34 -29.37
N LEU A 85 -17.26 -7.26 -29.54
CA LEU A 85 -16.13 -7.09 -30.44
C LEU A 85 -16.39 -7.72 -31.81
N ASP A 86 -16.06 -6.97 -32.87
CA ASP A 86 -16.22 -7.41 -34.26
C ASP A 86 -15.36 -8.66 -34.55
N ALA A 87 -14.18 -8.74 -33.93
CA ALA A 87 -13.27 -9.89 -34.01
C ALA A 87 -12.88 -10.40 -32.61
N PRO A 88 -12.56 -11.70 -32.44
CA PRO A 88 -12.12 -12.21 -31.16
C PRO A 88 -10.70 -11.72 -30.86
N VAL A 89 -10.47 -11.27 -29.62
CA VAL A 89 -9.12 -11.00 -29.12
C VAL A 89 -8.54 -12.31 -28.59
N MET A 90 -7.42 -12.72 -29.17
CA MET A 90 -6.65 -13.87 -28.71
C MET A 90 -5.89 -13.50 -27.44
N VAL A 91 -6.43 -13.87 -26.30
CA VAL A 91 -5.73 -13.85 -25.01
C VAL A 91 -5.23 -15.26 -24.70
N GLY A 92 -4.32 -15.39 -23.73
CA GLY A 92 -3.80 -16.68 -23.28
C GLY A 92 -4.90 -17.60 -22.78
N SER A 93 -4.53 -18.83 -22.38
CA SER A 93 -5.48 -19.82 -21.87
C SER A 93 -6.40 -19.20 -20.83
N PHE A 94 -7.72 -19.26 -21.06
CA PHE A 94 -8.71 -18.81 -20.09
C PHE A 94 -8.71 -19.76 -18.90
N PRO A 95 -8.22 -19.36 -17.72
CA PRO A 95 -8.21 -20.25 -16.58
C PRO A 95 -9.66 -20.51 -16.18
N GLY A 96 -10.08 -21.77 -16.25
CA GLY A 96 -11.43 -22.22 -15.90
C GLY A 96 -12.50 -22.15 -17.00
N GLN A 97 -12.15 -21.87 -18.26
CA GLN A 97 -13.10 -22.09 -19.35
C GLN A 97 -13.14 -23.58 -19.74
N ALA A 98 -14.32 -24.19 -19.65
CA ALA A 98 -14.63 -25.52 -20.17
C ALA A 98 -14.92 -25.51 -21.69
N GLY A 99 -14.93 -24.35 -22.35
CA GLY A 99 -15.11 -24.25 -23.80
C GLY A 99 -15.29 -22.82 -24.34
N PRO A 100 -15.34 -22.67 -25.68
CA PRO A 100 -15.67 -21.41 -26.34
C PRO A 100 -17.07 -20.94 -25.90
N GLY A 101 -17.17 -19.68 -25.45
CA GLY A 101 -18.44 -19.07 -25.04
C GLY A 101 -18.75 -19.09 -23.53
N GLN A 102 -17.85 -19.61 -22.68
CA GLN A 102 -18.02 -19.51 -21.23
C GLN A 102 -17.31 -18.26 -20.69
N PRO A 103 -17.98 -17.28 -20.06
CA PRO A 103 -17.28 -16.12 -19.50
C PRO A 103 -16.48 -16.49 -18.25
N ILE A 104 -15.57 -15.60 -17.84
CA ILE A 104 -14.88 -15.74 -16.55
C ILE A 104 -15.88 -15.72 -15.39
N PRO A 105 -15.62 -16.44 -14.28
CA PRO A 105 -16.46 -16.41 -13.10
C PRO A 105 -16.46 -15.01 -12.47
N PHE A 106 -17.58 -14.63 -11.85
CA PHE A 106 -17.72 -13.39 -11.10
C PHE A 106 -17.72 -13.69 -9.60
N GLY A 107 -16.97 -12.89 -8.87
CA GLY A 107 -16.79 -12.97 -7.43
C GLY A 107 -17.95 -12.31 -6.68
N ILE A 108 -18.52 -13.03 -5.72
CA ILE A 108 -19.56 -12.55 -4.82
C ILE A 108 -18.91 -12.24 -3.47
N VAL A 109 -18.80 -10.96 -3.12
CA VAL A 109 -18.21 -10.52 -1.85
C VAL A 109 -19.29 -10.57 -0.77
N PRO A 110 -19.14 -11.36 0.30
CA PRO A 110 -20.13 -11.46 1.36
C PRO A 110 -20.47 -10.11 1.99
N TYR A 111 -21.73 -9.92 2.34
CA TYR A 111 -22.23 -8.76 3.09
C TYR A 111 -21.92 -8.90 4.58
N ASP A 112 -20.64 -8.87 4.95
CA ASP A 112 -20.20 -9.11 6.33
C ASP A 112 -19.58 -7.88 7.01
N GLN A 113 -19.69 -6.71 6.38
CA GLN A 113 -19.14 -5.42 6.83
C GLN A 113 -17.62 -5.41 7.01
N THR A 114 -16.90 -6.39 6.44
CA THR A 114 -15.43 -6.41 6.48
C THR A 114 -14.81 -5.91 5.19
N SER A 115 -13.57 -5.43 5.28
CA SER A 115 -12.79 -5.03 4.13
C SER A 115 -12.15 -6.24 3.47
N HIS A 116 -12.11 -6.25 2.12
CA HIS A 116 -11.41 -7.27 1.35
C HIS A 116 -10.27 -6.64 0.55
N VAL A 117 -9.10 -7.28 0.53
CA VAL A 117 -7.99 -6.84 -0.32
C VAL A 117 -8.35 -7.11 -1.77
N CYS A 118 -8.07 -6.13 -2.63
CA CYS A 118 -8.21 -6.25 -4.07
C CYS A 118 -7.11 -5.55 -4.84
N ASP A 119 -6.95 -5.98 -6.08
CA ASP A 119 -6.11 -5.34 -7.08
C ASP A 119 -6.91 -5.04 -8.36
N GLY A 120 -6.34 -4.22 -9.24
CA GLY A 120 -6.90 -3.96 -10.57
C GLY A 120 -5.90 -3.21 -11.44
N THR A 121 -6.03 -3.32 -12.77
CA THR A 121 -5.18 -2.58 -13.71
C THR A 121 -6.05 -1.88 -14.74
N GLY A 122 -5.75 -0.61 -14.97
CA GLY A 122 -6.46 0.27 -15.90
C GLY A 122 -5.52 1.20 -16.65
N PHE A 123 -6.10 2.04 -17.50
CA PHE A 123 -5.44 3.00 -18.38
C PHE A 123 -5.74 4.44 -17.95
N PRO A 124 -4.99 4.98 -16.98
CA PRO A 124 -5.09 6.40 -16.67
C PRO A 124 -4.63 7.27 -17.84
N GLU A 125 -5.15 8.49 -17.88
CA GLU A 125 -4.99 9.51 -18.91
C GLU A 125 -5.46 9.09 -20.31
N ALA A 126 -5.91 7.84 -20.47
CA ALA A 126 -6.41 7.32 -21.72
C ALA A 126 -5.36 7.52 -22.87
N SER A 127 -4.07 7.65 -22.53
CA SER A 127 -3.02 8.01 -23.48
C SER A 127 -2.42 6.78 -24.18
N GLY A 128 -2.83 5.57 -23.77
CA GLY A 128 -2.39 4.31 -24.33
C GLY A 128 -0.91 3.97 -24.08
N THR A 129 -0.17 4.81 -23.35
CA THR A 129 1.28 4.66 -23.10
C THR A 129 1.63 4.12 -21.72
N GLU A 130 0.74 4.28 -20.73
CA GLU A 130 0.99 3.82 -19.35
C GLU A 130 -0.26 3.15 -18.79
N ASP A 131 -0.13 1.89 -18.36
CA ASP A 131 -1.09 1.25 -17.47
C ASP A 131 -0.75 1.58 -16.01
N ARG A 132 -1.76 1.51 -15.13
CA ARG A 132 -1.52 1.57 -13.68
C ARG A 132 -2.20 0.42 -12.97
N THR A 133 -1.43 -0.15 -12.05
CA THR A 133 -1.93 -1.15 -11.11
C THR A 133 -2.36 -0.48 -9.82
N LEU A 134 -3.52 -0.88 -9.34
CA LEU A 134 -4.14 -0.51 -8.08
C LEU A 134 -3.91 -1.63 -7.06
N ASP A 135 -3.46 -1.27 -5.86
CA ASP A 135 -3.53 -2.12 -4.65
C ASP A 135 -4.48 -1.41 -3.68
N ALA A 136 -5.56 -2.07 -3.27
CA ALA A 136 -6.65 -1.46 -2.53
C ALA A 136 -7.33 -2.41 -1.54
N THR A 137 -8.18 -1.84 -0.70
CA THR A 137 -9.22 -2.58 0.02
C THR A 137 -10.61 -2.14 -0.42
N LEU A 138 -11.51 -3.07 -0.69
CA LEU A 138 -12.92 -2.81 -0.95
C LEU A 138 -13.75 -2.95 0.33
N VAL A 139 -14.71 -2.04 0.52
CA VAL A 139 -15.68 -2.03 1.62
C VAL A 139 -17.07 -1.83 1.04
N TRP A 140 -18.05 -2.60 1.52
CA TRP A 140 -19.45 -2.42 1.13
C TRP A 140 -20.04 -1.10 1.64
N VAL A 141 -20.67 -0.35 0.74
CA VAL A 141 -21.59 0.74 1.10
C VAL A 141 -23.01 0.26 0.87
N MET A 142 -23.63 -0.19 1.97
CA MET A 142 -24.92 -0.88 1.95
C MET A 142 -26.05 -0.03 1.36
N ALA A 143 -26.07 1.28 1.63
CA ALA A 143 -27.15 2.17 1.21
C ALA A 143 -27.24 2.30 -0.32
N SER A 144 -26.11 2.25 -1.01
CA SER A 144 -26.01 2.41 -2.47
C SER A 144 -25.64 1.11 -3.20
N ARG A 145 -25.49 -0.02 -2.48
CA ARG A 145 -25.04 -1.32 -3.00
C ARG A 145 -23.80 -1.21 -3.90
N ARG A 146 -22.83 -0.43 -3.46
CA ARG A 146 -21.54 -0.24 -4.15
C ARG A 146 -20.37 -0.65 -3.26
N PHE A 147 -19.18 -0.70 -3.85
CA PHE A 147 -17.93 -0.71 -3.11
C PHE A 147 -17.32 0.68 -3.04
N ASP A 148 -16.87 1.04 -1.85
CA ASP A 148 -15.84 2.05 -1.64
C ASP A 148 -14.48 1.35 -1.64
N VAL A 149 -13.54 1.85 -2.44
CA VAL A 149 -12.27 1.19 -2.73
C VAL A 149 -11.14 2.10 -2.27
N ASN A 150 -10.55 1.78 -1.12
CA ASN A 150 -9.49 2.56 -0.50
C ASN A 150 -8.13 2.20 -1.10
N VAL A 151 -7.51 3.13 -1.81
CA VAL A 151 -6.23 2.93 -2.52
C VAL A 151 -5.06 2.92 -1.53
N ARG A 152 -4.29 1.83 -1.48
CA ARG A 152 -3.15 1.64 -0.55
C ARG A 152 -1.81 2.08 -1.11
N ASN A 153 -1.59 1.95 -2.41
CA ASN A 153 -0.34 2.35 -3.07
C ASN A 153 -0.21 3.87 -3.31
N GLY A 154 -1.04 4.66 -2.61
CA GLY A 154 -0.96 6.12 -2.54
C GLY A 154 -1.92 6.84 -3.51
N PRO A 155 -2.48 7.99 -3.10
CA PRO A 155 -3.32 8.77 -4.00
C PRO A 155 -2.49 9.33 -5.17
N PRO A 156 -3.07 9.48 -6.37
CA PRO A 156 -2.45 10.28 -7.42
C PRO A 156 -1.99 11.65 -6.93
N ARG A 157 -0.93 12.16 -7.53
CA ARG A 157 -0.56 13.58 -7.40
C ARG A 157 -1.63 14.53 -7.97
N SER A 158 -2.52 14.04 -8.84
CA SER A 158 -3.64 14.79 -9.44
C SER A 158 -4.73 13.83 -9.95
N TYR A 159 -6.00 14.14 -9.68
CA TYR A 159 -7.16 13.36 -10.15
C TYR A 159 -7.20 13.20 -11.68
N LYS A 160 -6.65 14.17 -12.42
CA LYS A 160 -6.56 14.12 -13.89
C LYS A 160 -5.71 12.96 -14.38
N LEU A 161 -4.72 12.53 -13.59
CA LEU A 161 -3.86 11.37 -13.89
C LEU A 161 -4.60 10.04 -13.69
N TRP A 162 -5.89 10.06 -13.34
CA TRP A 162 -6.76 8.89 -13.22
C TRP A 162 -7.99 9.00 -14.11
N ALA A 163 -8.12 10.07 -14.90
CA ALA A 163 -9.10 10.13 -15.97
C ALA A 163 -8.87 8.94 -16.91
N GLY A 164 -9.90 8.18 -17.26
CA GLY A 164 -9.76 6.94 -18.06
C GLY A 164 -9.59 5.65 -17.23
N PHE A 165 -9.42 5.74 -15.90
CA PHE A 165 -9.38 4.55 -15.03
C PHE A 165 -10.77 3.92 -14.83
N SER A 166 -11.84 4.65 -15.14
CA SER A 166 -13.20 4.13 -15.21
C SER A 166 -13.30 2.91 -16.12
N GLY A 167 -14.05 1.90 -15.69
CA GLY A 167 -14.18 0.61 -16.34
C GLY A 167 -13.10 -0.42 -15.96
N THR A 168 -12.12 -0.05 -15.13
CA THR A 168 -11.16 -1.01 -14.56
C THR A 168 -11.87 -2.07 -13.72
N LEU A 169 -11.55 -3.33 -13.96
CA LEU A 169 -12.05 -4.46 -13.17
C LEU A 169 -11.22 -4.65 -11.89
N LEU A 170 -11.90 -4.83 -10.76
CA LEU A 170 -11.31 -5.16 -9.46
C LEU A 170 -11.31 -6.67 -9.27
N PHE A 171 -10.21 -7.21 -8.73
CA PHE A 171 -10.06 -8.63 -8.42
C PHE A 171 -9.84 -8.82 -6.94
N ALA A 172 -10.56 -9.78 -6.34
CA ALA A 172 -10.30 -10.26 -4.99
C ALA A 172 -10.10 -11.77 -5.03
N GLY A 173 -9.01 -12.27 -4.45
CA GLY A 173 -8.65 -13.69 -4.56
C GLY A 173 -8.48 -14.17 -6.00
N GLY A 174 -8.04 -13.29 -6.91
CA GLY A 174 -7.84 -13.58 -8.32
C GLY A 174 -9.12 -13.67 -9.17
N VAL A 175 -10.29 -13.39 -8.58
CA VAL A 175 -11.60 -13.43 -9.26
C VAL A 175 -12.15 -12.00 -9.36
N PRO A 176 -12.71 -11.60 -10.50
CA PRO A 176 -13.24 -10.25 -10.66
C PRO A 176 -14.47 -10.04 -9.77
N VAL A 177 -14.52 -8.93 -9.03
CA VAL A 177 -15.59 -8.62 -8.04
C VAL A 177 -16.32 -7.32 -8.31
N GLY A 178 -15.73 -6.37 -9.04
CA GLY A 178 -16.36 -5.08 -9.29
C GLY A 178 -15.75 -4.34 -10.49
N VAL A 179 -16.44 -3.30 -10.94
CA VAL A 179 -15.99 -2.39 -12.00
C VAL A 179 -15.89 -0.99 -11.40
N ILE A 180 -14.74 -0.32 -11.54
CA ILE A 180 -14.59 1.07 -11.11
C ILE A 180 -15.46 1.97 -11.99
N CYS A 181 -16.36 2.73 -11.38
CA CYS A 181 -17.34 3.58 -12.07
C CYS A 181 -17.11 5.06 -11.78
N THR A 182 -16.53 5.43 -10.64
CA THR A 182 -16.35 6.84 -10.33
C THR A 182 -15.00 7.10 -9.69
N VAL A 183 -14.32 8.11 -10.24
CA VAL A 183 -13.13 8.75 -9.68
C VAL A 183 -13.60 10.13 -9.23
N ASP A 184 -13.94 10.30 -7.94
CA ASP A 184 -14.40 11.60 -7.44
C ASP A 184 -13.30 12.66 -7.70
N GLY A 185 -13.66 13.75 -8.38
CA GLY A 185 -12.76 14.83 -8.74
C GLY A 185 -12.17 15.58 -7.53
N LYS A 186 -12.74 15.41 -6.33
CA LYS A 186 -12.17 15.97 -5.09
C LYS A 186 -11.18 15.04 -4.39
N TRP A 187 -11.20 13.74 -4.68
CA TRP A 187 -10.31 12.72 -4.11
C TRP A 187 -10.08 12.84 -2.58
N ASP A 188 -11.07 13.32 -1.84
CA ASP A 188 -10.95 13.84 -0.45
C ASP A 188 -10.79 12.73 0.62
N GLY A 189 -10.36 11.53 0.21
CA GLY A 189 -10.17 10.37 1.09
C GLY A 189 -9.42 9.19 0.48
N GLY A 190 -8.94 9.27 -0.76
CA GLY A 190 -8.28 8.12 -1.41
C GLY A 190 -9.23 6.97 -1.77
N VAL A 191 -10.51 7.28 -2.03
CA VAL A 191 -11.57 6.30 -2.27
C VAL A 191 -12.05 6.36 -3.71
N LEU A 192 -12.06 5.21 -4.38
CA LEU A 192 -12.74 4.98 -5.67
C LEU A 192 -14.10 4.34 -5.42
N GLU A 193 -15.04 4.55 -6.34
CA GLU A 193 -16.33 3.86 -6.29
C GLU A 193 -16.38 2.77 -7.36
N ALA A 194 -16.85 1.59 -6.97
CA ALA A 194 -17.01 0.46 -7.88
C ALA A 194 -18.39 -0.20 -7.77
N THR A 195 -18.93 -0.58 -8.93
CA THR A 195 -20.15 -1.39 -9.03
C THR A 195 -19.78 -2.87 -8.82
N PRO A 196 -20.39 -3.58 -7.85
CA PRO A 196 -20.17 -5.01 -7.64
C PRO A 196 -20.66 -5.83 -8.83
N LEU A 197 -19.89 -6.80 -9.32
CA LEU A 197 -20.30 -7.63 -10.46
C LEU A 197 -21.48 -8.54 -10.16
N GLU A 198 -21.71 -8.86 -8.89
CA GLU A 198 -22.86 -9.66 -8.47
C GLU A 198 -24.21 -9.06 -8.91
N VAL A 199 -24.31 -7.73 -8.98
CA VAL A 199 -25.56 -7.06 -9.36
C VAL A 199 -25.92 -7.30 -10.83
N LEU A 200 -24.90 -7.55 -11.68
CA LEU A 200 -25.12 -7.86 -13.10
C LEU A 200 -25.69 -9.26 -13.29
N LEU A 201 -25.32 -10.20 -12.41
CA LEU A 201 -25.84 -11.57 -12.44
C LEU A 201 -27.31 -11.65 -12.03
N ASP A 202 -27.81 -10.61 -11.37
CA ASP A 202 -29.20 -10.42 -11.02
C ASP A 202 -29.95 -9.55 -12.04
N ASP A 203 -29.27 -8.95 -13.03
CA ASP A 203 -29.85 -8.09 -14.06
C ASP A 203 -30.36 -8.93 -15.25
N PRO A 204 -31.69 -9.03 -15.48
CA PRO A 204 -32.23 -9.84 -16.57
C PRO A 204 -31.80 -9.37 -17.95
N GLY A 205 -31.54 -8.06 -18.13
CA GLY A 205 -31.09 -7.50 -19.40
C GLY A 205 -29.66 -7.93 -19.74
N PHE A 206 -28.78 -7.98 -18.74
CA PHE A 206 -27.43 -8.49 -18.90
C PHE A 206 -27.43 -9.98 -19.28
N ILE A 207 -28.21 -10.80 -18.58
CA ILE A 207 -28.32 -12.24 -18.86
C ILE A 207 -28.92 -12.48 -20.26
N ALA A 208 -29.94 -11.71 -20.65
CA ALA A 208 -30.53 -11.80 -21.98
C ALA A 208 -29.53 -11.42 -23.09
N HIS A 209 -28.70 -10.38 -22.86
CA HIS A 209 -27.64 -9.99 -23.79
C HIS A 209 -26.63 -11.12 -24.02
N LEU A 210 -26.09 -11.70 -22.94
CA LEU A 210 -25.15 -12.82 -23.05
C LEU A 210 -25.77 -14.03 -23.75
N ALA A 211 -27.02 -14.37 -23.42
CA ALA A 211 -27.72 -15.47 -24.06
C ALA A 211 -27.93 -15.23 -25.57
N ALA A 212 -28.28 -14.01 -25.99
CA ALA A 212 -28.40 -13.65 -27.40
C ALA A 212 -27.06 -13.77 -28.14
N ALA A 213 -25.95 -13.50 -27.45
CA ALA A 213 -24.60 -13.71 -27.96
C ALA A 213 -24.08 -15.15 -27.83
N GLN A 214 -24.93 -16.10 -27.40
CA GLN A 214 -24.58 -17.50 -27.15
C GLN A 214 -23.46 -17.67 -26.10
N VAL A 215 -23.39 -16.75 -25.15
CA VAL A 215 -22.47 -16.77 -24.01
C VAL A 215 -23.23 -17.26 -22.78
N ALA A 216 -22.68 -18.24 -22.07
CA ALA A 216 -23.28 -18.70 -20.81
C ALA A 216 -23.26 -17.58 -19.76
N ALA A 217 -24.15 -17.62 -18.77
CA ALA A 217 -24.06 -16.71 -17.63
C ALA A 217 -22.75 -16.96 -16.85
N PRO A 218 -22.07 -15.93 -16.32
CA PRO A 218 -20.90 -16.12 -15.46
C PRO A 218 -21.23 -16.92 -14.21
N GLU A 219 -20.34 -17.86 -13.85
CA GLU A 219 -20.44 -18.61 -12.62
C GLU A 219 -20.29 -17.67 -11.42
N ARG A 220 -21.16 -17.84 -10.41
CA ARG A 220 -21.03 -17.17 -9.11
C ARG A 220 -19.97 -17.86 -8.27
N ARG A 221 -18.92 -17.13 -7.90
CA ARG A 221 -17.89 -17.62 -6.99
C ARG A 221 -17.90 -16.79 -5.72
N VAL A 222 -18.35 -17.36 -4.61
CA VAL A 222 -18.29 -16.67 -3.32
C VAL A 222 -16.83 -16.43 -2.97
N ILE A 223 -16.49 -15.15 -2.83
CA ILE A 223 -15.21 -14.73 -2.32
C ILE A 223 -15.28 -14.99 -0.83
N GLY A 224 -14.70 -16.10 -0.39
CA GLY A 224 -14.36 -16.20 1.02
C GLY A 224 -13.61 -14.94 1.40
N ARG A 225 -13.75 -14.46 2.65
CA ARG A 225 -12.66 -13.68 3.25
C ARG A 225 -11.40 -14.37 2.79
N LEU A 226 -10.46 -13.64 2.18
CA LEU A 226 -9.15 -14.22 2.02
C LEU A 226 -8.84 -14.76 3.41
N ALA A 227 -8.90 -16.09 3.56
CA ALA A 227 -8.08 -16.78 4.51
C ALA A 227 -6.76 -16.23 4.06
N SER A 228 -6.29 -15.21 4.77
CA SER A 228 -5.21 -14.35 4.33
C SER A 228 -4.20 -15.31 3.76
N THR A 229 -3.89 -15.17 2.46
CA THR A 229 -3.10 -16.20 1.77
C THR A 229 -1.92 -16.53 2.66
N LEU A 230 -1.40 -17.76 2.64
CA LEU A 230 -0.26 -18.08 3.48
C LEU A 230 0.82 -16.99 3.35
N LEU A 231 0.97 -16.44 2.13
CA LEU A 231 1.61 -15.17 1.81
C LEU A 231 1.14 -13.98 2.68
N ALA A 232 -0.10 -13.51 2.57
CA ALA A 232 -0.59 -12.37 3.37
C ALA A 232 -0.44 -12.57 4.89
N ARG A 233 -0.61 -13.80 5.41
CA ARG A 233 -0.43 -14.11 6.85
C ARG A 233 1.03 -14.02 7.26
N ILE A 234 1.94 -14.55 6.45
CA ILE A 234 3.38 -14.52 6.72
C ILE A 234 3.90 -13.10 6.52
N SER A 235 3.56 -12.43 5.42
CA SER A 235 3.92 -11.03 5.14
C SER A 235 3.47 -10.09 6.25
N ALA A 236 2.25 -10.26 6.77
CA ALA A 236 1.75 -9.50 7.93
C ALA A 236 2.43 -9.87 9.27
N ARG A 237 3.45 -10.73 9.27
CA ARG A 237 4.20 -11.19 10.45
C ARG A 237 5.72 -11.16 10.24
N VAL A 238 6.20 -10.78 9.06
CA VAL A 238 7.65 -10.61 8.76
C VAL A 238 8.30 -9.63 9.73
N TYR A 239 7.57 -8.61 10.19
CA TYR A 239 8.06 -7.66 11.20
C TYR A 239 8.46 -8.30 12.54
N ARG A 240 8.10 -9.57 12.79
CA ARG A 240 8.46 -10.31 14.02
C ARG A 240 9.82 -11.01 13.91
N ILE A 241 10.39 -11.17 12.72
CA ILE A 241 11.75 -11.71 12.54
C ILE A 241 12.74 -10.68 13.09
N ASP A 242 13.44 -11.03 14.16
CA ASP A 242 14.48 -10.23 14.81
C ASP A 242 14.13 -8.76 15.08
N ARG A 243 13.21 -8.54 16.03
CA ARG A 243 13.13 -7.28 16.80
C ARG A 243 12.58 -7.52 18.22
N ASN A 244 12.65 -8.76 18.71
CA ASN A 244 11.98 -9.14 19.96
C ASN A 244 12.53 -8.34 21.14
N GLU A 245 13.84 -8.23 21.31
CA GLU A 245 14.38 -7.61 22.50
C GLU A 245 14.11 -6.10 22.58
N GLN A 246 14.30 -5.35 21.49
CA GLN A 246 14.04 -3.91 21.47
C GLN A 246 12.54 -3.61 21.54
N ALA A 247 11.71 -4.38 20.82
CA ALA A 247 10.26 -4.23 20.94
C ALA A 247 9.79 -4.57 22.36
N GLU A 248 10.27 -5.65 22.97
CA GLU A 248 9.94 -6.00 24.36
C GLU A 248 10.47 -4.98 25.36
N ALA A 249 11.64 -4.36 25.11
CA ALA A 249 12.15 -3.27 25.94
C ALA A 249 11.22 -2.05 25.89
N ILE A 250 10.80 -1.62 24.69
CA ILE A 250 9.83 -0.54 24.51
C ILE A 250 8.48 -0.91 25.13
N ILE A 251 7.92 -2.08 24.82
CA ILE A 251 6.63 -2.56 25.34
C ILE A 251 6.69 -2.64 26.87
N GLY A 252 7.76 -3.19 27.42
CA GLY A 252 8.01 -3.29 28.85
C GLY A 252 8.10 -1.92 29.50
N HIS A 253 8.76 -0.95 28.86
CA HIS A 253 8.80 0.43 29.31
C HIS A 253 7.41 1.08 29.29
N VAL A 254 6.70 1.02 28.16
CA VAL A 254 5.35 1.58 28.01
C VAL A 254 4.36 0.95 29.00
N ARG A 255 4.53 -0.33 29.32
CA ARG A 255 3.74 -1.01 30.36
C ARG A 255 3.96 -0.39 31.73
N ARG A 256 5.21 -0.03 32.08
CA ARG A 256 5.62 0.59 33.34
C ARG A 256 5.35 2.09 33.43
N LEU A 257 5.03 2.76 32.33
CA LEU A 257 4.71 4.19 32.37
C LEU A 257 3.51 4.48 33.28
N PRO A 258 3.59 5.53 34.11
CA PRO A 258 2.44 6.00 34.87
C PRO A 258 1.32 6.47 33.93
N GLU A 259 0.09 6.54 34.43
CA GLU A 259 -1.05 7.06 33.65
C GLU A 259 -0.85 8.52 33.23
N ARG A 260 -0.11 9.28 34.02
CA ARG A 260 0.30 10.65 33.71
C ARG A 260 1.82 10.71 33.64
N ALA A 261 2.36 10.93 32.45
CA ALA A 261 3.79 11.01 32.17
C ALA A 261 4.12 12.26 31.34
N PRO A 262 5.34 12.79 31.44
CA PRO A 262 5.85 13.71 30.43
C PRO A 262 6.03 12.96 29.09
N PRO A 263 5.90 13.64 27.94
CA PRO A 263 6.33 13.12 26.66
C PRO A 263 7.76 12.55 26.70
N GLN A 264 8.00 11.46 25.97
CA GLN A 264 9.30 10.79 25.93
C GLN A 264 9.77 10.58 24.49
N VAL A 265 11.09 10.66 24.29
CA VAL A 265 11.73 10.38 23.01
C VAL A 265 12.59 9.12 23.14
N PHE A 266 12.29 8.11 22.35
CA PHE A 266 13.11 6.91 22.17
C PHE A 266 14.01 7.07 20.98
N VAL A 267 15.29 6.77 21.13
CA VAL A 267 16.21 6.65 19.99
C VAL A 267 16.34 5.19 19.64
N ILE A 268 16.10 4.88 18.37
CA ILE A 268 16.24 3.53 17.83
C ILE A 268 17.36 3.60 16.78
N PRO A 269 18.58 3.14 17.09
CA PRO A 269 19.65 3.02 16.11
C PRO A 269 19.45 1.77 15.25
N GLY A 270 19.56 1.91 13.93
CA GLY A 270 19.44 0.80 12.99
C GLY A 270 20.18 1.07 11.69
N LEU A 271 20.26 0.06 10.82
CA LEU A 271 21.04 0.16 9.60
C LEU A 271 20.22 0.80 8.47
N ASP A 272 19.02 0.27 8.20
CA ASP A 272 18.19 0.74 7.10
C ASP A 272 16.77 1.20 7.50
N GLU A 273 16.13 1.91 6.57
CA GLU A 273 14.76 2.44 6.72
C GLU A 273 13.70 1.35 6.92
N ASP A 274 13.90 0.18 6.31
CA ASP A 274 12.90 -0.89 6.31
C ASP A 274 12.86 -1.57 7.69
N GLU A 275 14.01 -1.75 8.33
CA GLU A 275 14.13 -2.26 9.70
C GLU A 275 13.34 -1.41 10.70
N HIS A 276 13.43 -0.08 10.58
CA HIS A 276 12.69 0.86 11.43
C HIS A 276 11.20 0.80 11.17
N ARG A 277 10.77 0.81 9.90
CA ARG A 277 9.35 0.70 9.52
C ARG A 277 8.71 -0.57 10.10
N LEU A 278 9.41 -1.70 10.03
CA LEU A 278 8.93 -2.97 10.57
C LEU A 278 8.80 -2.95 12.09
N LEU A 279 9.79 -2.39 12.81
CA LEU A 279 9.68 -2.22 14.26
C LEU A 279 8.49 -1.32 14.64
N ILE A 280 8.30 -0.20 13.94
CA ILE A 280 7.18 0.70 14.21
C ILE A 280 5.83 0.03 13.89
N ASP A 281 5.70 -0.70 12.78
CA ASP A 281 4.48 -1.46 12.45
C ASP A 281 4.19 -2.53 13.52
N ARG A 282 5.23 -3.24 14.00
CA ARG A 282 5.11 -4.16 15.13
C ARG A 282 4.53 -3.46 16.35
N LEU A 283 5.21 -2.41 16.84
CA LEU A 283 4.81 -1.68 18.04
C LEU A 283 3.38 -1.15 17.92
N SER A 284 2.99 -0.68 16.74
CA SER A 284 1.66 -0.14 16.47
C SER A 284 0.55 -1.20 16.58
N ARG A 285 0.87 -2.48 16.32
CA ARG A 285 -0.04 -3.62 16.45
C ARG A 285 -0.06 -4.24 17.85
N GLU A 286 0.84 -3.82 18.75
CA GLU A 286 0.90 -4.39 20.10
C GLU A 286 -0.24 -3.87 20.98
N PRO A 287 -1.05 -4.75 21.60
CA PRO A 287 -2.21 -4.34 22.39
C PRO A 287 -1.87 -3.37 23.53
N VAL A 288 -0.68 -3.50 24.13
CA VAL A 288 -0.22 -2.60 25.20
C VAL A 288 0.03 -1.19 24.66
N ILE A 289 0.65 -1.08 23.48
CA ILE A 289 0.92 0.20 22.82
C ILE A 289 -0.41 0.83 22.37
N GLY A 290 -1.27 0.08 21.69
CA GLY A 290 -2.59 0.57 21.26
C GLY A 290 -3.43 1.10 22.42
N ARG A 291 -3.50 0.36 23.53
CA ARG A 291 -4.25 0.80 24.73
C ARG A 291 -3.68 2.08 25.36
N ARG A 292 -2.36 2.26 25.34
CA ARG A 292 -1.69 3.41 25.98
C ARG A 292 -1.65 4.64 25.08
N LEU A 293 -1.48 4.46 23.76
CA LEU A 293 -1.17 5.53 22.81
C LEU A 293 -2.27 5.84 21.78
N GLY A 294 -3.17 4.89 21.48
CA GLY A 294 -4.08 4.98 20.33
C GLY A 294 -5.46 4.42 20.60
N ARG A 295 -6.14 4.89 21.66
CA ARG A 295 -7.52 4.47 21.97
C ARG A 295 -8.38 4.61 20.70
N GLU A 296 -8.96 3.48 20.26
CA GLU A 296 -9.89 3.37 19.12
C GLU A 296 -9.29 3.57 17.71
N ALA A 297 -7.97 3.72 17.58
CA ALA A 297 -7.32 3.78 16.27
C ALA A 297 -6.96 2.38 15.75
N ASP A 298 -7.15 2.15 14.44
CA ASP A 298 -6.59 0.97 13.76
C ASP A 298 -5.07 0.91 13.95
N GLY A 299 -4.49 -0.29 13.94
CA GLY A 299 -3.06 -0.51 14.24
C GLY A 299 -2.12 0.47 13.52
N GLU A 300 -2.29 0.67 12.21
CA GLU A 300 -1.44 1.57 11.41
C GLU A 300 -1.58 3.07 11.77
N ASN A 301 -2.60 3.42 12.55
CA ASN A 301 -2.89 4.78 12.99
C ASN A 301 -2.45 5.05 14.45
N VAL A 302 -1.96 4.03 15.17
CA VAL A 302 -1.51 4.15 16.58
C VAL A 302 -0.21 4.97 16.69
N ILE A 303 0.74 4.77 15.76
CA ILE A 303 2.01 5.51 15.71
C ILE A 303 2.10 6.23 14.36
N ARG A 304 1.97 7.55 14.36
CA ARG A 304 1.92 8.37 13.13
C ARG A 304 3.32 8.70 12.62
N SER A 305 3.53 8.55 11.31
CA SER A 305 4.76 8.98 10.64
C SER A 305 4.80 10.50 10.51
N LEU A 306 5.94 11.09 10.88
CA LEU A 306 6.25 12.49 10.65
C LEU A 306 7.44 12.54 9.67
N PRO A 307 7.23 12.98 8.42
CA PRO A 307 8.27 12.91 7.40
C PRO A 307 9.41 13.86 7.72
N TRP A 308 10.63 13.33 7.74
CA TRP A 308 11.85 14.13 7.87
C TRP A 308 12.23 14.77 6.52
N PRO A 309 12.60 16.07 6.49
CA PRO A 309 13.14 16.71 5.29
C PRO A 309 14.34 15.96 4.71
N LYS A 310 14.47 15.92 3.37
CA LYS A 310 15.53 15.16 2.66
C LYS A 310 16.33 16.03 1.68
N GLU A 311 16.17 17.35 1.75
CA GLU A 311 16.83 18.27 0.84
C GLU A 311 18.31 18.47 1.18
N ARG A 312 19.15 18.69 0.15
CA ARG A 312 20.62 18.80 0.31
C ARG A 312 21.12 19.97 1.15
N SER A 313 20.28 20.96 1.36
CA SER A 313 20.54 22.11 2.23
C SER A 313 19.18 22.60 2.66
N ILE A 314 19.01 22.79 3.97
CA ILE A 314 17.76 23.24 4.54
C ILE A 314 17.96 24.52 5.34
N ASN A 315 16.97 25.41 5.30
CA ASN A 315 16.79 26.39 6.36
C ASN A 315 16.09 25.66 7.53
N PRO A 316 16.75 25.48 8.68
CA PRO A 316 16.19 24.71 9.79
C PRO A 316 14.87 25.27 10.30
N ASP A 317 14.77 26.60 10.49
CA ASP A 317 13.56 27.25 10.99
C ASP A 317 12.39 27.02 10.04
N ALA A 318 12.61 27.26 8.74
CA ALA A 318 11.58 27.07 7.73
C ALA A 318 11.11 25.61 7.68
N ARG A 319 12.02 24.63 7.70
CA ARG A 319 11.66 23.20 7.67
C ARG A 319 11.05 22.69 8.97
N PHE A 320 11.41 23.28 10.11
CA PHE A 320 10.73 23.02 11.37
C PHE A 320 9.26 23.43 11.28
N HIS A 321 8.96 24.65 10.80
CA HIS A 321 7.58 25.14 10.69
C HIS A 321 6.79 24.48 9.55
N ASP A 322 7.32 24.54 8.33
CA ASP A 322 6.60 24.19 7.10
C ASP A 322 6.53 22.67 6.84
N THR A 323 7.25 21.87 7.63
CA THR A 323 7.28 20.42 7.44
C THR A 323 7.03 19.68 8.74
N LEU A 324 7.91 19.77 9.74
CA LEU A 324 7.74 18.95 10.95
C LEU A 324 6.54 19.37 11.78
N LEU A 325 6.44 20.67 12.09
CA LEU A 325 5.36 21.21 12.93
C LEU A 325 4.03 21.20 12.19
N ASP A 326 4.00 21.55 10.91
CA ASP A 326 2.78 21.43 10.08
C ASP A 326 2.25 20.00 10.03
N ARG A 327 3.11 18.99 9.80
CA ARG A 327 2.70 17.58 9.79
C ARG A 327 2.27 17.09 11.16
N PHE A 328 2.91 17.59 12.22
CA PHE A 328 2.51 17.30 13.59
C PHE A 328 1.13 17.89 13.91
N HIS A 329 0.86 19.14 13.50
CA HIS A 329 -0.46 19.77 13.61
C HIS A 329 -1.52 18.99 12.82
N ALA A 330 -1.22 18.63 11.58
CA ALA A 330 -2.13 17.84 10.74
C ALA A 330 -2.46 16.48 11.37
N ALA A 331 -1.46 15.78 11.93
CA ALA A 331 -1.68 14.51 12.63
C ALA A 331 -2.56 14.67 13.88
N LEU A 332 -2.55 15.84 14.50
CA LEU A 332 -3.39 16.19 15.64
C LEU A 332 -4.75 16.78 15.23
N GLY A 333 -4.99 17.08 13.95
CA GLY A 333 -6.20 17.79 13.49
C GLY A 333 -6.25 19.25 13.96
N LEU A 334 -5.09 19.89 14.09
CA LEU A 334 -4.94 21.31 14.39
C LEU A 334 -4.77 22.12 13.10
N PRO A 335 -5.14 23.41 13.08
CA PRO A 335 -4.83 24.28 11.95
C PRO A 335 -3.30 24.38 11.75
N PRO A 336 -2.83 24.62 10.51
CA PRO A 336 -1.41 24.75 10.22
C PRO A 336 -0.77 25.85 11.08
N PRO A 337 0.48 25.67 11.53
CA PRO A 337 1.15 26.68 12.34
C PRO A 337 1.33 27.97 11.56
N THR A 338 1.26 29.12 12.24
CA THR A 338 1.59 30.40 11.62
C THR A 338 3.09 30.45 11.34
N PRO A 339 3.54 30.69 10.09
CA PRO A 339 4.96 30.73 9.75
C PRO A 339 5.73 31.73 10.62
N GLY A 340 6.83 31.28 11.24
CA GLY A 340 7.70 32.10 12.10
C GLY A 340 7.15 32.42 13.50
N ALA A 341 5.93 32.00 13.83
CA ALA A 341 5.40 32.12 15.19
C ALA A 341 5.88 30.95 16.06
N PRO A 342 6.19 31.16 17.36
CA PRO A 342 6.55 30.06 18.24
C PRO A 342 5.40 29.04 18.35
N PRO A 343 5.70 27.73 18.54
CA PRO A 343 4.66 26.72 18.70
C PRO A 343 3.75 27.01 19.90
N ASP A 344 2.42 26.85 19.73
CA ASP A 344 1.46 26.90 20.83
C ASP A 344 1.55 25.63 21.68
N LEU A 345 2.51 25.60 22.60
CA LEU A 345 2.77 24.45 23.48
C LEU A 345 1.55 24.05 24.31
N ALA A 346 0.76 25.03 24.76
CA ALA A 346 -0.43 24.78 25.57
C ALA A 346 -1.56 24.15 24.73
N GLY A 347 -1.77 24.64 23.50
CA GLY A 347 -2.69 24.06 22.53
C GLY A 347 -2.29 22.64 22.12
N LEU A 348 -1.01 22.43 21.77
CA LEU A 348 -0.46 21.11 21.45
C LEU A 348 -0.65 20.12 22.61
N ARG A 349 -0.30 20.52 23.84
CA ARG A 349 -0.46 19.68 25.02
C ARG A 349 -1.92 19.34 25.31
N ARG A 350 -2.81 20.33 25.21
CA ARG A 350 -4.26 20.11 25.37
C ARG A 350 -4.73 19.06 24.36
N ARG A 351 -4.35 19.21 23.10
CA ARG A 351 -4.75 18.29 22.04
C ARG A 351 -4.21 16.87 22.23
N LEU A 352 -2.95 16.71 22.63
CA LEU A 352 -2.36 15.40 22.95
C LEU A 352 -3.05 14.71 24.13
N ASN A 353 -3.62 15.48 25.05
CA ASN A 353 -4.39 14.96 26.19
C ASN A 353 -5.82 14.57 25.80
N ASP A 354 -6.32 15.01 24.64
CA ASP A 354 -7.63 14.60 24.14
C ASP A 354 -7.64 13.08 23.86
N GLY A 355 -8.79 12.44 24.09
CA GLY A 355 -8.96 11.00 23.93
C GLY A 355 -8.73 10.48 22.50
N VAL A 356 -8.88 11.36 21.50
CA VAL A 356 -8.94 11.03 20.06
C VAL A 356 -7.62 11.29 19.33
N ALA A 357 -6.72 12.10 19.91
CA ALA A 357 -5.47 12.45 19.24
C ALA A 357 -4.47 11.28 19.30
N PRO A 358 -3.69 11.03 18.23
CA PRO A 358 -2.60 10.07 18.28
C PRO A 358 -1.56 10.50 19.31
N ARG A 359 -0.98 9.54 20.02
CA ARG A 359 0.07 9.79 21.03
C ARG A 359 1.38 9.06 20.77
N GLY A 360 1.43 8.27 19.70
CA GLY A 360 2.67 7.71 19.16
C GLY A 360 3.04 8.44 17.88
N PHE A 361 4.29 8.86 17.77
CA PHE A 361 4.85 9.47 16.58
C PHE A 361 6.20 8.87 16.27
N TRP A 362 6.58 8.82 15.00
CA TRP A 362 7.95 8.42 14.64
C TRP A 362 8.51 9.29 13.52
N VAL A 363 9.82 9.47 13.56
CA VAL A 363 10.61 10.22 12.59
C VAL A 363 11.80 9.35 12.20
N LEU A 364 12.09 9.27 10.90
CA LEU A 364 13.27 8.60 10.40
C LEU A 364 14.32 9.63 9.96
N VAL A 365 15.48 9.63 10.63
CA VAL A 365 16.65 10.40 10.23
C VAL A 365 17.64 9.44 9.59
N ASN A 366 17.81 9.56 8.27
CA ASN A 366 18.81 8.80 7.54
C ASN A 366 20.09 9.63 7.42
N ARG A 367 21.22 9.11 7.91
CA ARG A 367 22.52 9.80 7.85
C ARG A 367 22.90 10.17 6.41
N ALA A 368 22.57 9.31 5.44
CA ALA A 368 22.86 9.55 4.02
C ALA A 368 22.06 10.71 3.41
N ASP A 369 20.92 11.06 4.00
CA ASP A 369 20.01 12.13 3.55
C ASP A 369 20.07 13.38 4.47
N ALA A 370 20.78 13.31 5.60
CA ALA A 370 20.88 14.39 6.57
C ALA A 370 22.05 15.31 6.23
N PHE A 371 21.82 16.29 5.36
CA PHE A 371 22.81 17.26 4.90
C PHE A 371 22.87 18.54 5.76
N ALA A 372 23.71 19.51 5.39
CA ALA A 372 23.87 20.77 6.15
C ALA A 372 22.53 21.41 6.57
N GLY A 373 22.40 21.66 7.88
CA GLY A 373 21.22 22.25 8.52
C GLY A 373 20.35 21.24 9.28
N HIS A 374 20.49 19.93 9.02
CA HIS A 374 19.71 18.91 9.71
C HIS A 374 20.07 18.75 11.19
N ALA A 375 21.32 19.03 11.58
CA ALA A 375 21.70 19.05 12.98
C ALA A 375 20.95 20.14 13.76
N ALA A 376 20.82 21.33 13.18
CA ALA A 376 20.05 22.43 13.78
C ALA A 376 18.55 22.12 13.81
N LEU A 377 18.01 21.54 12.74
CA LEU A 377 16.61 21.10 12.69
C LEU A 377 16.30 20.06 13.78
N LEU A 378 17.21 19.09 13.99
CA LEU A 378 17.07 18.07 15.04
C LEU A 378 17.04 18.70 16.42
N ARG A 379 17.92 19.67 16.71
CA ARG A 379 17.90 20.41 17.98
C ARG A 379 16.58 21.14 18.20
N GLN A 380 16.02 21.79 17.17
CA GLN A 380 14.72 22.47 17.28
C GLN A 380 13.58 21.47 17.54
N TRP A 381 13.60 20.35 16.81
CA TRP A 381 12.62 19.30 16.99
C TRP A 381 12.66 18.73 18.41
N LEU A 382 13.84 18.33 18.91
CA LEU A 382 13.99 17.83 20.29
C LEU A 382 13.70 18.92 21.34
N GLY A 383 13.99 20.18 21.04
CA GLY A 383 13.63 21.32 21.88
C GLY A 383 12.12 21.49 22.07
N LEU A 384 11.31 21.20 21.05
CA LEU A 384 9.85 21.16 21.17
C LEU A 384 9.41 20.07 22.16
N TRP A 385 9.98 18.86 22.05
CA TRP A 385 9.63 17.74 22.94
C TRP A 385 10.03 18.00 24.39
N ASP A 386 11.21 18.57 24.62
CA ASP A 386 11.65 19.02 25.94
C ASP A 386 10.72 20.10 26.52
N SER A 387 10.28 21.04 25.68
CA SER A 387 9.32 22.07 26.09
C SER A 387 7.96 21.48 26.47
N LEU A 388 7.48 20.47 25.73
CA LEU A 388 6.25 19.74 26.07
C LEU A 388 6.41 18.89 27.34
N ALA A 389 7.60 18.32 27.58
CA ALA A 389 7.92 17.55 28.79
C ALA A 389 7.92 18.37 30.08
N LYS A 390 8.16 19.68 29.98
CA LYS A 390 8.11 20.63 31.10
C LYS A 390 6.69 21.06 31.50
N LEU A 391 5.68 20.77 30.67
CA LEU A 391 4.28 21.03 31.00
C LEU A 391 3.72 19.97 31.95
N GLU A 392 2.51 20.19 32.48
CA GLU A 392 1.85 19.24 33.39
C GLU A 392 1.78 17.83 32.76
N PRO A 393 2.13 16.77 33.50
CA PRO A 393 1.98 15.39 33.06
C PRO A 393 0.54 15.05 32.67
N GLY A 394 0.42 14.19 31.67
CA GLY A 394 -0.82 13.82 31.01
C GLY A 394 -0.67 12.42 30.44
N PRO A 395 -1.63 11.91 29.67
CA PRO A 395 -1.49 10.59 29.07
C PRO A 395 -0.14 10.43 28.34
N PRO A 396 0.48 9.24 28.37
CA PRO A 396 1.78 9.02 27.74
C PRO A 396 1.78 9.42 26.26
N VAL A 397 2.81 10.16 25.86
CA VAL A 397 3.08 10.54 24.46
C VAL A 397 4.51 10.16 24.13
N LEU A 398 4.71 9.47 23.02
CA LEU A 398 6.00 8.95 22.60
C LEU A 398 6.40 9.47 21.21
N LEU A 399 7.66 9.87 21.09
CA LEU A 399 8.35 10.02 19.82
C LEU A 399 9.38 8.89 19.65
N PHE A 400 9.33 8.17 18.55
CA PHE A 400 10.36 7.23 18.13
C PHE A 400 11.27 7.91 17.09
N LEU A 401 12.46 8.32 17.53
CA LEU A 401 13.52 8.86 16.67
C LEU A 401 14.34 7.68 16.11
N CYS A 402 13.98 7.24 14.90
CA CYS A 402 14.64 6.16 14.20
C CYS A 402 15.85 6.71 13.44
N LEU A 403 17.05 6.19 13.75
CA LEU A 403 18.30 6.60 13.11
C LEU A 403 18.75 5.49 12.16
N ALA A 404 18.70 5.75 10.86
CA ALA A 404 19.31 4.86 9.85
C ALA A 404 20.76 5.29 9.63
N TRP A 405 21.68 4.55 10.24
CA TRP A 405 23.10 4.88 10.34
C TRP A 405 24.00 3.93 9.51
N ASP A 406 23.52 3.58 8.32
CA ASP A 406 24.32 2.90 7.31
C ASP A 406 25.60 3.68 6.98
N ASP A 407 26.68 2.95 6.64
CA ASP A 407 27.80 3.53 5.93
C ASP A 407 27.28 4.17 4.62
N PRO A 408 27.77 5.37 4.23
CA PRO A 408 27.36 5.99 2.99
C PRO A 408 27.57 4.98 1.84
N PRO A 409 26.61 4.85 0.91
CA PRO A 409 26.70 3.85 -0.14
C PRO A 409 28.03 4.01 -0.88
N PRO A 410 28.76 2.91 -1.14
CA PRO A 410 30.08 2.98 -1.76
C PRO A 410 30.00 3.81 -3.04
N GLU A 411 31.04 4.61 -3.30
CA GLU A 411 31.09 5.46 -4.49
C GLU A 411 30.74 4.63 -5.73
N LYS A 412 29.58 4.91 -6.35
CA LYS A 412 29.24 4.28 -7.62
C LYS A 412 30.29 4.73 -8.64
N PRO A 413 31.04 3.81 -9.28
CA PRO A 413 32.00 4.21 -10.28
C PRO A 413 31.26 4.91 -11.42
N SER A 414 31.54 6.20 -11.62
CA SER A 414 31.06 6.91 -12.80
C SER A 414 31.74 6.31 -14.02
N LEU A 415 30.94 5.89 -15.01
CA LEU A 415 31.44 5.46 -16.32
C LEU A 415 32.25 6.56 -17.03
N ILE A 416 32.12 7.80 -16.58
CA ILE A 416 32.82 8.97 -17.11
C ILE A 416 33.58 9.65 -15.94
N PRO A 417 34.92 9.51 -15.83
CA PRO A 417 35.71 9.93 -14.67
C PRO A 417 35.58 11.41 -14.29
N PHE A 418 35.34 12.29 -15.26
CA PHE A 418 35.25 13.74 -15.07
C PHE A 418 33.83 14.26 -14.73
N LEU A 419 32.81 13.40 -14.78
CA LEU A 419 31.43 13.73 -14.37
C LEU A 419 31.11 13.28 -12.94
N ARG A 420 32.13 12.97 -12.13
CA ARG A 420 31.94 12.66 -10.71
C ARG A 420 31.31 13.86 -10.00
N ARG A 421 30.00 13.80 -9.77
CA ARG A 421 29.36 14.69 -8.81
C ARG A 421 29.85 14.26 -7.42
N PRO A 422 30.49 15.15 -6.64
CA PRO A 422 30.86 14.82 -5.28
C PRO A 422 29.62 14.36 -4.53
N GLN A 423 29.71 13.21 -3.85
CA GLN A 423 28.62 12.79 -2.98
C GLN A 423 28.43 13.86 -1.90
N PRO A 424 27.20 14.37 -1.72
CA PRO A 424 26.94 15.30 -0.64
C PRO A 424 27.26 14.59 0.68
N LYS A 425 28.09 15.22 1.50
CA LYS A 425 28.47 14.68 2.81
C LYS A 425 27.33 14.91 3.80
N PRO A 426 27.11 13.98 4.75
CA PRO A 426 26.22 14.22 5.89
C PRO A 426 26.60 15.50 6.63
N ASP A 427 25.63 16.10 7.31
CA ASP A 427 25.80 17.22 8.21
C ASP A 427 26.86 16.86 9.27
N PRO A 428 28.00 17.56 9.32
CA PRO A 428 29.08 17.24 10.24
C PRO A 428 28.66 17.38 11.71
N ASP A 429 27.63 18.19 12.00
CA ASP A 429 27.21 18.49 13.37
C ASP A 429 26.10 17.56 13.89
N LEU A 430 25.63 16.61 13.07
CA LEU A 430 24.50 15.74 13.42
C LEU A 430 24.82 14.82 14.60
N GLU A 431 26.01 14.22 14.60
CA GLU A 431 26.49 13.36 15.69
C GLU A 431 26.63 14.16 16.99
N ALA A 432 27.18 15.38 16.91
CA ALA A 432 27.29 16.27 18.05
C ALA A 432 25.92 16.67 18.61
N ALA A 433 24.92 16.92 17.75
CA ALA A 433 23.56 17.22 18.18
C ALA A 433 22.89 16.04 18.90
N LEU A 434 23.12 14.81 18.45
CA LEU A 434 22.63 13.60 19.11
C LEU A 434 23.32 13.39 20.47
N ALA A 435 24.64 13.51 20.54
CA ALA A 435 25.41 13.39 21.77
C ALA A 435 24.94 14.41 22.82
N GLU A 436 24.79 15.68 22.41
CA GLU A 436 24.26 16.76 23.26
C GLU A 436 22.87 16.42 23.82
N ALA A 437 21.98 15.83 23.00
CA ALA A 437 20.64 15.45 23.43
C ALA A 437 20.65 14.25 24.40
N PHE A 438 21.58 13.30 24.25
CA PHE A 438 21.81 12.23 25.23
C PHE A 438 22.33 12.77 26.56
N GLU A 439 23.33 13.67 26.53
CA GLU A 439 23.89 14.30 27.73
C GLU A 439 22.85 15.09 28.52
N ARG A 440 21.90 15.72 27.81
CA ARG A 440 20.76 16.44 28.41
C ARG A 440 19.65 15.52 28.92
N GLY A 441 19.75 14.21 28.72
CA GLY A 441 18.70 13.24 29.09
C GLY A 441 17.40 13.40 28.29
N GLN A 442 17.45 14.03 27.10
CA GLN A 442 16.28 14.21 26.24
C GLN A 442 15.90 12.91 25.51
N LEU A 443 16.83 11.98 25.41
CA LEU A 443 16.74 10.76 24.63
C LEU A 443 16.85 9.54 25.54
N THR A 444 15.90 8.62 25.45
CA THR A 444 16.01 7.29 26.07
C THR A 444 16.71 6.38 25.07
N PRO A 445 17.96 5.95 25.35
CA PRO A 445 18.68 5.06 24.46
C PRO A 445 18.03 3.67 24.46
N LEU A 446 18.00 3.06 23.29
CA LEU A 446 17.79 1.63 23.13
C LEU A 446 19.05 1.06 22.49
N ASP A 447 19.33 -0.21 22.77
CA ASP A 447 20.42 -0.92 22.11
C ASP A 447 20.20 -0.92 20.60
N ASP A 448 21.30 -0.92 19.84
CA ASP A 448 21.29 -1.05 18.39
C ASP A 448 20.37 -2.20 17.95
N LEU A 449 19.65 -1.98 16.86
CA LEU A 449 18.93 -3.05 16.20
C LEU A 449 19.93 -4.16 15.82
N ARG A 450 19.77 -5.33 16.45
CA ARG A 450 20.65 -6.47 16.20
C ARG A 450 20.49 -6.94 14.77
N LYS A 451 21.50 -7.65 14.27
CA LYS A 451 21.39 -8.34 12.98
C LYS A 451 20.62 -9.62 13.19
N ILE A 452 19.76 -9.96 12.23
CA ILE A 452 19.05 -11.23 12.23
C ILE A 452 20.07 -12.37 12.20
N THR A 453 19.94 -13.32 13.10
CA THR A 453 20.78 -14.52 13.13
C THR A 453 19.94 -15.76 12.81
N ALA A 454 20.61 -16.89 12.53
CA ALA A 454 19.94 -18.18 12.34
C ALA A 454 19.12 -18.62 13.57
N ALA A 455 19.49 -18.15 14.77
CA ALA A 455 18.78 -18.46 16.01
C ALA A 455 17.40 -17.78 16.08
N ASP A 456 17.22 -16.63 15.41
CA ASP A 456 15.97 -15.86 15.41
C ASP A 456 14.90 -16.44 14.47
N VAL A 457 15.34 -17.19 13.45
CA VAL A 457 14.47 -17.77 12.43
C VAL A 457 13.61 -18.90 13.00
N HIS A 458 14.18 -19.74 13.86
CA HIS A 458 13.50 -20.95 14.34
C HIS A 458 12.24 -20.63 15.16
N PRO A 459 12.31 -19.79 16.22
CA PRO A 459 11.13 -19.43 17.01
C PRO A 459 10.05 -18.74 16.18
N TRP A 460 10.46 -17.91 15.20
CA TRP A 460 9.52 -17.21 14.32
C TRP A 460 8.80 -18.16 13.37
N ILE A 461 9.51 -19.15 12.79
CA ILE A 461 8.89 -20.19 11.95
C ILE A 461 7.89 -21.02 12.76
N ASP A 462 8.22 -21.37 14.01
CA ASP A 462 7.32 -22.11 14.88
C ASP A 462 6.07 -21.29 15.23
N GLU A 463 6.22 -19.99 15.50
CA GLU A 463 5.09 -19.08 15.69
C GLU A 463 4.22 -18.99 14.43
N LEU A 464 4.83 -18.82 13.26
CA LEU A 464 4.11 -18.78 12.00
C LEU A 464 3.34 -20.07 11.73
N ARG A 465 3.95 -21.23 11.97
CA ARG A 465 3.31 -22.53 11.83
C ARG A 465 2.07 -22.62 12.73
N HIS A 466 2.18 -22.16 13.98
CA HIS A 466 1.06 -22.10 14.90
C HIS A 466 -0.04 -21.13 14.45
N VAL A 467 0.32 -19.98 13.89
CA VAL A 467 -0.66 -18.96 13.45
C VAL A 467 -1.25 -19.32 12.09
N CYS A 468 -0.60 -20.16 11.29
CA CYS A 468 -0.98 -20.51 9.92
C CYS A 468 -1.33 -22.01 9.78
N GLN A 469 -2.01 -22.58 10.79
CA GLN A 469 -2.33 -24.02 10.90
C GLN A 469 -2.91 -24.74 9.67
N PRO A 470 -3.68 -24.11 8.74
CA PRO A 470 -4.11 -24.83 7.54
C PRO A 470 -3.02 -25.06 6.50
N ALA A 471 -1.81 -24.51 6.64
CA ALA A 471 -0.73 -24.67 5.67
C ALA A 471 0.12 -25.94 5.91
N PRO A 472 0.57 -26.64 4.85
CA PRO A 472 1.44 -27.80 4.97
C PRO A 472 2.75 -27.49 5.70
N ALA A 473 3.21 -28.41 6.56
CA ALA A 473 4.46 -28.26 7.32
C ALA A 473 5.67 -28.03 6.40
N GLU A 474 5.68 -28.67 5.23
CA GLU A 474 6.71 -28.58 4.20
C GLU A 474 6.92 -27.14 3.70
N HIS A 475 5.86 -26.32 3.62
CA HIS A 475 5.96 -24.92 3.22
C HIS A 475 6.78 -24.10 4.22
N PHE A 476 6.61 -24.37 5.51
CA PHE A 476 7.39 -23.72 6.57
C PHE A 476 8.84 -24.21 6.60
N GLU A 477 9.09 -25.46 6.23
CA GLU A 477 10.44 -26.01 6.11
C GLU A 477 11.20 -25.37 4.93
N VAL A 478 10.57 -25.26 3.76
CA VAL A 478 11.13 -24.56 2.59
C VAL A 478 11.41 -23.08 2.90
N LEU A 479 10.49 -22.41 3.60
CA LEU A 479 10.67 -21.05 4.09
C LEU A 479 11.84 -20.96 5.08
N ARG A 480 11.89 -21.84 6.08
CA ARG A 480 12.98 -21.91 7.06
C ARG A 480 14.34 -22.08 6.39
N PHE A 481 14.49 -23.07 5.51
CA PHE A 481 15.74 -23.30 4.78
C PHE A 481 16.15 -22.09 3.95
N SER A 482 15.19 -21.45 3.28
CA SER A 482 15.47 -20.27 2.46
C SER A 482 15.88 -19.06 3.29
N LEU A 483 15.29 -18.86 4.46
CA LEU A 483 15.69 -17.80 5.40
C LEU A 483 17.07 -18.07 5.97
N LEU A 484 17.33 -19.30 6.44
CA LEU A 484 18.64 -19.69 6.98
C LEU A 484 19.76 -19.54 5.95
N ASN A 485 19.50 -19.91 4.68
CA ASN A 485 20.46 -19.74 3.58
C ASN A 485 20.70 -18.27 3.20
N ARG A 486 19.83 -17.35 3.62
CA ARG A 486 19.93 -15.91 3.29
C ARG A 486 20.46 -15.07 4.45
N ILE A 487 20.20 -15.50 5.69
CA ILE A 487 20.61 -14.82 6.93
C ILE A 487 22.09 -15.10 7.28
N GLY A 488 22.74 -16.03 6.58
CA GLY A 488 24.13 -16.44 6.82
C GLY A 488 25.27 -15.53 6.31
N ASP A 489 25.02 -14.49 5.51
CA ASP A 489 26.09 -13.64 4.94
C ASP A 489 25.72 -12.14 4.89
N GLY A 490 25.36 -11.54 6.05
CA GLY A 490 25.26 -10.08 6.18
C GLY A 490 24.28 -9.36 5.25
N LYS A 491 23.27 -10.06 4.72
CA LYS A 491 22.26 -9.47 3.82
C LYS A 491 21.18 -8.71 4.59
N ARG A 492 20.74 -7.57 4.03
CA ARG A 492 19.75 -6.65 4.59
C ARG A 492 18.31 -7.20 4.50
N MET A 493 17.42 -6.74 5.40
CA MET A 493 16.02 -7.17 5.50
C MET A 493 15.20 -7.00 4.22
N ARG A 494 15.52 -5.99 3.40
CA ARG A 494 14.89 -5.77 2.09
C ARG A 494 14.99 -7.00 1.17
N GLY A 495 16.12 -7.71 1.20
CA GLY A 495 16.27 -8.97 0.46
C GLY A 495 15.28 -10.01 0.97
N LEU A 496 15.22 -10.18 2.29
CA LEU A 496 14.37 -11.17 2.95
C LEU A 496 12.89 -11.02 2.58
N SER A 497 12.34 -9.82 2.57
CA SER A 497 10.92 -9.61 2.21
C SER A 497 10.62 -9.99 0.75
N THR A 498 11.47 -9.59 -0.20
CA THR A 498 11.32 -9.97 -1.61
C THR A 498 11.42 -11.47 -1.78
N ASP A 499 12.30 -12.10 -1.01
CA ASP A 499 12.56 -13.52 -1.06
C ASP A 499 11.46 -14.36 -0.43
N ILE A 500 10.88 -13.87 0.66
CA ILE A 500 9.69 -14.42 1.30
C ILE A 500 8.50 -14.34 0.32
N SER A 501 8.28 -13.20 -0.33
CA SER A 501 7.22 -13.07 -1.35
C SER A 501 7.41 -14.06 -2.51
N ALA A 502 8.60 -14.10 -3.11
CA ALA A 502 8.90 -14.98 -4.23
C ALA A 502 8.83 -16.48 -3.86
N LEU A 503 9.16 -16.83 -2.62
CA LEU A 503 9.05 -18.19 -2.12
C LEU A 503 7.59 -18.57 -1.83
N LEU A 504 6.81 -17.65 -1.27
CA LEU A 504 5.41 -17.90 -0.93
C LEU A 504 4.50 -17.90 -2.17
N GLU A 505 4.85 -17.15 -3.21
CA GLU A 505 4.25 -17.29 -4.55
C GLU A 505 4.46 -18.69 -5.15
N ARG A 506 5.57 -19.36 -4.82
CA ARG A 506 5.84 -20.75 -5.25
C ARG A 506 5.14 -21.80 -4.40
N LEU A 507 4.74 -21.43 -3.18
CA LEU A 507 4.08 -22.32 -2.21
C LEU A 507 2.55 -22.15 -2.21
N ASP A 508 2.01 -21.11 -2.83
CA ASP A 508 0.57 -21.02 -3.08
C ASP A 508 0.23 -22.10 -4.13
N PRO A 509 -0.64 -23.08 -3.83
CA PRO A 509 -0.98 -24.11 -4.79
C PRO A 509 -1.52 -23.44 -6.05
N LEU A 510 -1.00 -23.86 -7.21
CA LEU A 510 -1.56 -23.49 -8.50
C LEU A 510 -3.10 -23.56 -8.41
N PRO A 511 -3.82 -22.50 -8.82
CA PRO A 511 -5.28 -22.49 -8.74
C PRO A 511 -5.83 -23.67 -9.54
N GLY A 512 -6.23 -24.75 -8.84
CA GLY A 512 -6.61 -26.02 -9.45
C GLY A 512 -6.32 -27.29 -8.65
N ALA A 513 -5.54 -27.24 -7.56
CA ALA A 513 -5.41 -28.41 -6.68
C ALA A 513 -6.75 -28.68 -5.96
N PRO A 514 -7.36 -29.88 -6.09
CA PRO A 514 -8.57 -30.22 -5.36
C PRO A 514 -8.26 -30.20 -3.85
N ARG A 515 -9.12 -29.52 -3.08
CA ARG A 515 -9.07 -29.51 -1.62
C ARG A 515 -9.67 -30.77 -1.02
#